data_AF-A0A7K1A7H3-F1
#
_entry.id   AF-A0A7K1A7H3-F1
#
_cell.length_a   1.000
_cell.length_b   1.000
_cell.length_c   1.000
_cell.angle_alpha   90.00
_cell.angle_beta   90.00
_cell.angle_gamma   90.00
#
_symmetry.space_group_name_H-M   'P 1'
#
loop_
_entity.id
_entity.type
_entity.pdbx_description
1 polymer ?
#
loop_
_entity_poly.entity_id
_entity_poly.type
_entity_poly.pdbx_seq_one_letter_code
_entity_poly.pdbx_strand_id
1 'polypeptide(L)' 'MLTKGINHVAFITSDLDRLIAFYTEVFDAELVRDGSEFPEGKGPRLAVLKLSEWSEVNVFEIE' A
#
# COMPACT_ATOMS: atom_id res chain seq x y z
N MET A 1 -12.84 -18.99 15.23
CA MET A 1 -12.64 -17.62 15.74
C MET A 1 -13.12 -16.64 14.68
N LEU A 2 -13.67 -15.48 15.09
CA LEU A 2 -14.25 -14.48 14.17
C LEU A 2 -13.21 -13.50 13.59
N THR A 3 -12.05 -13.35 14.25
CA THR A 3 -10.95 -12.51 13.78
C THR A 3 -9.64 -13.30 13.80
N LYS A 4 -8.71 -12.95 12.89
CA LYS A 4 -7.38 -13.54 12.80
C LYS A 4 -6.38 -12.47 12.36
N GLY A 5 -5.68 -11.87 13.32
CA GLY A 5 -4.60 -10.90 13.05
C GLY A 5 -5.07 -9.58 12.42
N ILE A 6 -4.11 -8.87 11.83
CA ILE A 6 -4.31 -7.59 11.11
C ILE A 6 -4.21 -7.86 9.61
N ASN A 7 -5.24 -7.48 8.86
CA ASN A 7 -5.27 -7.63 7.42
C ASN A 7 -4.38 -6.60 6.71
N HIS A 8 -4.45 -5.32 7.10
CA HIS A 8 -3.55 -4.29 6.59
C HIS A 8 -3.43 -3.12 7.57
N VAL A 9 -2.39 -2.30 7.36
CA VAL A 9 -2.27 -0.96 7.96
C VAL A 9 -2.25 0.06 6.83
N ALA A 10 -3.14 1.05 6.91
CA ALA A 10 -3.23 2.13 5.95
C ALA A 10 -2.69 3.45 6.52
N PHE A 11 -1.96 4.21 5.71
CA PHE A 11 -1.46 5.52 6.09
C PHE A 11 -1.21 6.42 4.87
N ILE A 12 -0.91 7.69 5.12
CA ILE A 12 -0.74 8.72 4.09
C ILE A 12 0.72 9.16 4.06
N THR A 13 1.22 9.44 2.86
CA THR A 13 2.55 10.00 2.59
C THR A 13 2.41 11.15 1.58
N SER A 14 3.38 12.06 1.59
CA SER A 14 3.56 13.05 0.52
C SER A 14 4.56 12.58 -0.56
N ASP A 15 5.12 11.38 -0.40
CA ASP A 15 6.11 10.78 -1.30
C ASP A 15 5.90 9.27 -1.31
N LEU A 16 5.12 8.80 -2.29
CA LEU A 16 4.74 7.39 -2.42
C LEU A 16 5.81 6.56 -3.11
N ASP A 17 6.49 7.13 -4.11
CA ASP A 17 7.55 6.43 -4.84
C ASP A 17 8.69 6.01 -3.90
N ARG A 18 9.08 6.86 -2.95
CA ARG A 18 10.10 6.52 -1.94
C ARG A 18 9.67 5.35 -1.06
N LEU A 19 8.39 5.26 -0.70
CA LEU A 19 7.90 4.17 0.15
C LEU A 19 7.73 2.87 -0.63
N ILE A 20 7.26 2.92 -1.88
CA ILE A 20 7.23 1.75 -2.76
C ILE A 20 8.65 1.18 -2.84
N ALA A 21 9.64 2.00 -3.22
CA ALA A 21 11.03 1.57 -3.32
C ALA A 21 11.56 0.98 -2.01
N PHE A 22 11.33 1.64 -0.88
CA PHE A 22 11.75 1.15 0.43
C PHE A 22 11.18 -0.24 0.76
N TYR A 23 9.88 -0.44 0.57
CA TYR A 23 9.26 -1.72 0.89
C TYR A 23 9.64 -2.82 -0.10
N THR A 24 9.77 -2.52 -1.40
CA THR A 24 10.17 -3.52 -2.40
C THR A 24 11.65 -3.89 -2.30
N GLU A 25 12.53 -2.94 -1.98
CA GLU A 25 13.99 -3.17 -1.98
C GLU A 25 14.53 -3.67 -0.63
N VAL A 26 13.96 -3.22 0.50
CA VAL A 26 14.47 -3.57 1.84
C VAL A 26 13.73 -4.77 2.43
N PHE A 27 12.46 -4.94 2.10
CA PHE A 27 11.60 -5.99 2.67
C PHE A 27 11.12 -7.00 1.63
N ASP A 28 11.55 -6.88 0.37
CA ASP A 28 11.09 -7.73 -0.74
C ASP A 28 9.56 -7.75 -0.87
N ALA A 29 8.89 -6.64 -0.52
CA ALA A 29 7.44 -6.55 -0.59
C ALA A 29 6.95 -6.67 -2.04
N GLU A 30 5.82 -7.35 -2.24
CA GLU A 30 5.17 -7.43 -3.55
C GLU A 30 4.27 -6.21 -3.75
N LEU A 31 4.53 -5.42 -4.81
CA LEU A 31 3.63 -4.34 -5.23
C LEU A 31 2.43 -4.93 -5.97
N VAL A 32 1.27 -4.95 -5.32
CA VAL A 32 0.04 -5.56 -5.85
C VAL A 32 -0.76 -4.55 -6.69
N ARG A 33 -0.72 -3.28 -6.31
CA ARG A 33 -1.43 -2.19 -7.01
C ARG A 33 -0.65 -0.89 -6.86
N ASP A 34 -0.63 -0.11 -7.92
CA ASP A 34 -0.23 1.30 -7.94
C ASP A 34 -1.14 2.05 -8.92
N GLY A 35 -1.87 3.05 -8.41
CA GLY A 35 -2.71 3.91 -9.23
C GLY A 35 -3.77 4.66 -8.43
N SER A 36 -4.67 5.36 -9.11
CA SER A 36 -5.75 6.11 -8.47
C SER A 36 -6.68 5.20 -7.67
N GLU A 37 -7.10 5.65 -6.49
CA GLU A 37 -7.99 4.86 -5.63
C GLU A 37 -9.39 4.70 -6.24
N PHE A 38 -9.93 5.75 -6.86
CA PHE A 38 -11.24 5.71 -7.47
C PHE A 38 -11.19 5.40 -8.98
N PRO A 39 -12.30 4.90 -9.56
CA PRO A 39 -12.40 4.67 -11.00
C PRO A 39 -12.07 5.90 -11.84
N GLU A 40 -11.68 5.67 -13.09
CA GLU A 40 -11.39 6.71 -14.08
C GLU A 40 -10.23 7.65 -13.72
N GLY A 41 -9.29 7.18 -12.87
CA GLY A 41 -8.12 7.98 -12.50
C GLY A 41 -8.42 9.08 -11.46
N LYS A 42 -9.55 8.99 -10.76
CA LYS A 42 -9.97 9.99 -9.77
C LYS A 42 -9.43 9.65 -8.37
N GLY A 43 -9.26 10.68 -7.55
CA GLY A 43 -8.83 10.52 -6.14
C GLY A 43 -7.33 10.39 -5.95
N PRO A 44 -6.89 10.15 -4.71
CA PRO A 44 -5.47 10.02 -4.37
C PRO A 44 -4.86 8.78 -5.03
N ARG A 45 -3.56 8.82 -5.30
CA ARG A 45 -2.81 7.63 -5.69
C ARG A 45 -2.69 6.70 -4.49
N LEU A 46 -2.88 5.40 -4.71
CA LEU A 46 -2.77 4.35 -3.71
C LEU A 46 -1.78 3.30 -4.21
N ALA A 47 -0.82 2.94 -3.35
CA ALA A 47 -0.06 1.71 -3.47
C ALA A 47 -0.55 0.67 -2.45
N VAL A 48 -0.72 -0.58 -2.89
CA VAL A 48 -0.95 -1.74 -2.02
C VAL A 48 0.28 -2.64 -2.12
N LEU A 49 1.01 -2.78 -1.01
CA LEU A 49 2.19 -3.65 -0.92
C LEU A 49 1.92 -4.80 0.04
N LYS A 50 2.18 -6.02 -0.41
CA LYS A 50 2.03 -7.23 0.39
C LYS A 50 3.35 -7.57 1.08
N LEU A 51 3.33 -7.63 2.40
CA LEU A 51 4.51 -7.92 3.24
C LEU A 51 4.59 -9.38 3.68
N SER A 52 3.49 -10.12 3.59
CA SER A 52 3.41 -11.53 3.92
C SER A 52 2.20 -12.16 3.24
N GLU A 53 1.95 -13.45 3.47
CA GLU A 53 0.74 -14.13 3.00
C GLU A 53 -0.57 -13.44 3.46
N TRP A 54 -0.55 -12.74 4.60
CA TRP A 54 -1.77 -12.28 5.29
C TRP A 54 -1.88 -10.78 5.51
N SER A 55 -0.79 -10.03 5.34
CA SER A 55 -0.72 -8.63 5.75
C SER A 55 -0.17 -7.70 4.67
N GLU A 56 -0.83 -6.55 4.52
CA GLU A 56 -0.52 -5.51 3.55
C GLU A 56 -0.23 -4.16 4.21
N VAL A 57 0.48 -3.29 3.49
CA VAL A 57 0.53 -1.86 3.75
C VAL A 57 -0.09 -1.11 2.57
N ASN A 58 -1.05 -0.23 2.90
CA ASN A 58 -1.83 0.52 1.92
C ASN A 58 -1.50 1.99 2.08
N VAL A 59 -0.79 2.56 1.12
CA VAL A 59 -0.22 3.90 1.25
C VAL A 59 -0.87 4.84 0.24
N PHE A 60 -1.54 5.86 0.76
CA PHE A 60 -2.14 6.91 -0.04
C PHE A 60 -1.17 8.08 -0.20
N GLU A 61 -1.03 8.58 -1.42
CA GLU A 61 -0.35 9.84 -1.71
C GLU A 61 -1.36 10.98 -1.71
N ILE A 62 -1.14 11.96 -0.83
CA ILE A 62 -1.95 13.18 -0.72
C ILE A 62 -1.00 14.35 -0.51
N GLU A 63 -1.23 15.45 -1.23
CA GLU A 63 -0.53 16.74 -1.06
C GLU A 63 -1.15 17.60 0.06
#